data_AF-A0A0R1QVU8-F1
#
_entry.id   AF-A0A0R1QVU8-F1
#
_cell.length_a   1.000
_cell.length_b   1.000
_cell.length_c   1.000
_cell.angle_alpha   90.00
_cell.angle_beta   90.00
_cell.angle_gamma   90.00
#
_symmetry.space_group_name_H-M   'P 1'
#
loop_
_entity.id
_entity.type
_entity.pdbx_description
1 polymer ?
#
loop_
_entity_poly.entity_id
_entity_poly.type
_entity_poly.pdbx_seq_one_letter_code
_entity_poly.pdbx_strand_id
1 'polypeptide(L)' 'MNIFTTDIILFLLLISILNDPLLKMFQNLNLDFITSEILIGLILILILWLIHKLVLRKYIFKK' A
#
# COMPACT_ATOMS: atom_id res chain seq x y z
N MET A 1 -4.29 19.53 -7.40
CA MET A 1 -3.45 18.70 -6.51
C MET A 1 -2.37 18.05 -7.37
N ASN A 2 -1.10 18.09 -6.97
CA ASN A 2 -0.04 17.46 -7.77
C ASN A 2 -0.24 15.93 -7.77
N ILE A 3 0.13 15.26 -8.86
CA ILE A 3 -0.02 13.79 -9.01
C ILE A 3 0.66 13.08 -7.84
N PHE A 4 1.88 13.52 -7.55
CA PHE A 4 2.71 13.05 -6.45
C PHE A 4 2.08 13.25 -5.07
N THR A 5 1.35 14.36 -4.85
CA THR A 5 0.66 14.61 -3.58
C THR A 5 -0.46 13.60 -3.37
N THR A 6 -1.18 13.24 -4.43
CA THR A 6 -2.26 12.23 -4.37
C THR A 6 -1.69 10.85 -4.05
N ASP A 7 -0.57 10.47 -4.65
CA ASP A 7 0.10 9.20 -4.40
C ASP A 7 0.59 9.08 -2.95
N ILE A 8 1.16 10.16 -2.39
CA ILE A 8 1.62 10.19 -0.99
C ILE A 8 0.43 10.05 -0.02
N ILE A 9 -0.67 10.77 -0.26
CA ILE A 9 -1.88 10.69 0.57
C ILE A 9 -2.46 9.27 0.51
N LEU A 10 -2.54 8.70 -0.68
CA LEU A 10 -3.02 7.33 -0.89
C LEU A 10 -2.15 6.30 -0.16
N PHE A 11 -0.82 6.47 -0.22
CA PHE A 11 0.13 5.58 0.47
C PHE A 11 -0.04 5.63 1.99
N LEU A 12 -0.12 6.83 2.57
CA LEU A 12 -0.38 7.03 4.00
C LEU A 12 -1.70 6.37 4.43
N LEU A 13 -2.75 6.51 3.62
CA LEU A 13 -4.05 5.91 3.88
C LEU A 13 -3.99 4.37 3.84
N LEU A 14 -3.25 3.81 2.88
CA LEU A 14 -3.01 2.37 2.79
C LEU A 14 -2.25 1.85 4.02
N ILE A 15 -1.17 2.51 4.44
CA ILE A 15 -0.43 2.12 5.65
C ILE A 15 -1.36 2.17 6.86
N SER A 16 -2.10 3.26 7.06
CA SER A 16 -2.94 3.42 8.24
C SER A 16 -4.03 2.35 8.37
N ILE A 17 -4.55 1.82 7.27
CA ILE A 17 -5.64 0.84 7.28
C ILE A 17 -5.11 -0.59 7.22
N LEU A 18 -4.09 -0.84 6.40
CA LEU A 18 -3.65 -2.20 6.07
C LEU A 18 -2.47 -2.68 6.93
N ASN A 19 -1.71 -1.81 7.58
CA ASN A 19 -0.51 -2.22 8.32
C ASN A 19 -0.84 -3.19 9.46
N ASP A 20 -1.75 -2.80 10.37
CA ASP A 20 -2.15 -3.64 11.51
C ASP A 20 -2.81 -4.98 11.11
N PRO A 21 -3.80 -5.04 10.18
CA PRO A 21 -4.39 -6.31 9.81
C PRO A 21 -3.40 -7.22 9.06
N LEU A 22 -2.55 -6.67 8.19
CA LEU A 22 -1.53 -7.48 7.51
C LEU A 22 -0.51 -8.02 8.51
N LEU A 23 -0.07 -7.19 9.47
CA LEU A 23 0.85 -7.63 10.53
C LEU A 23 0.25 -8.77 11.36
N LYS A 24 -1.02 -8.67 11.75
CA LYS A 24 -1.72 -9.76 12.45
C LYS A 24 -1.84 -11.02 11.59
N MET A 25 -2.08 -10.90 10.28
CA MET A 25 -2.11 -12.07 9.39
C MET A 25 -0.74 -12.76 9.28
N PHE A 26 0.35 -11.99 9.19
CA PHE A 26 1.70 -12.55 9.13
C PHE A 26 2.19 -13.09 10.48
N GLN A 27 1.81 -12.47 11.60
CA GLN A 27 2.07 -13.01 12.93
C GLN A 27 1.33 -14.33 13.19
N ASN A 28 0.10 -14.48 12.68
CA ASN A 28 -0.62 -15.76 12.73
C ASN A 28 0.08 -16.87 11.90
N LEU A 29 0.95 -16.50 10.95
CA LEU A 29 1.78 -17.42 10.18
C LEU A 29 3.12 -17.73 10.87
N ASN A 30 3.32 -17.29 12.12
CA ASN A 30 4.58 -17.40 12.88
C ASN A 30 5.80 -16.80 12.17
N LEU A 31 5.60 -15.76 11.35
CA LEU A 31 6.71 -15.01 10.76
C LEU A 31 7.25 -14.01 11.78
N ASP A 32 8.58 -13.83 11.82
CA ASP A 32 9.18 -12.83 12.69
C ASP A 32 8.68 -11.42 12.34
N PHE A 33 8.67 -10.54 13.33
CA PHE A 33 8.20 -9.17 13.20
C PHE A 33 8.87 -8.43 12.04
N ILE A 34 10.21 -8.53 11.95
CA ILE A 34 11.02 -7.87 10.92
C ILE A 34 10.67 -8.40 9.52
N THR A 35 10.57 -9.72 9.37
CA THR A 35 10.26 -10.37 8.09
C THR A 35 8.86 -10.01 7.62
N SER A 36 7.91 -9.96 8.55
CA SER A 36 6.53 -9.53 8.30
C SER A 36 6.47 -8.07 7.84
N GLU A 37 7.20 -7.16 8.52
CA GLU A 37 7.20 -5.74 8.18
C GLU A 37 7.80 -5.47 6.79
N ILE A 38 8.88 -6.16 6.43
CA ILE A 38 9.46 -6.08 5.08
C ILE A 38 8.46 -6.56 4.03
N LEU A 39 7.77 -7.68 4.26
CA LEU A 39 6.75 -8.21 3.36
C LEU A 39 5.57 -7.24 3.21
N ILE A 40 5.11 -6.64 4.31
CA ILE A 40 4.03 -5.65 4.31
C ILE A 40 4.44 -4.42 3.49
N GLY A 41 5.64 -3.89 3.70
CA GLY A 41 6.16 -2.77 2.93
C GLY A 41 6.18 -3.06 1.42
N LEU A 42 6.63 -4.25 1.04
CA LEU A 42 6.70 -4.69 -0.36
C LEU A 42 5.29 -4.82 -0.97
N ILE A 43 4.34 -5.40 -0.22
CA ILE A 43 2.93 -5.52 -0.61
C ILE A 43 2.28 -4.14 -0.77
N LEU A 44 2.51 -3.22 0.16
CA LEU A 44 1.94 -1.87 0.13
C LEU A 44 2.44 -1.07 -1.08
N ILE A 45 3.73 -1.18 -1.42
CA ILE A 45 4.29 -0.57 -2.64
C ILE A 45 3.63 -1.16 -3.90
N LEU A 46 3.42 -2.47 -3.93
CA LEU A 46 2.81 -3.16 -5.07
C LEU A 46 1.33 -2.76 -5.23
N ILE A 47 0.59 -2.64 -4.13
CA ILE A 47 -0.79 -2.13 -4.09
C ILE A 47 -0.84 -0.67 -4.54
N LEU A 48 0.07 0.18 -4.06
CA LEU A 48 0.16 1.58 -4.49
C LEU A 48 0.36 1.67 -6.00
N TRP A 49 1.28 0.89 -6.55
CA TRP A 49 1.55 0.85 -7.99
C TRP A 49 0.33 0.38 -8.79
N LEU A 50 -0.36 -0.66 -8.31
CA LEU A 50 -1.62 -1.15 -8.89
C LEU A 50 -2.71 -0.07 -8.89
N ILE A 51 -2.93 0.61 -7.77
CA ILE A 51 -3.93 1.67 -7.65
C ILE A 51 -3.55 2.86 -8.54
N HIS A 52 -2.28 3.25 -8.59
CA HIS A 52 -1.82 4.31 -9.48
C HIS A 52 -2.09 3.98 -10.95
N LYS A 53 -1.75 2.74 -11.37
CA LYS A 53 -1.95 2.28 -12.74
C LYS A 53 -3.42 2.06 -13.11
N LEU A 54 -4.25 1.55 -12.19
CA LEU A 54 -5.63 1.15 -12.48
C LEU A 54 -6.65 2.24 -12.17
N VAL A 55 -6.45 3.01 -11.10
CA VAL A 55 -7.41 4.02 -10.63
C VAL A 55 -7.00 5.40 -11.10
N LEU A 56 -5.78 5.84 -10.79
CA LEU A 56 -5.34 7.20 -11.12
C LEU A 56 -5.24 7.42 -12.64
N ARG A 57 -4.66 6.47 -13.39
CA ARG A 57 -4.61 6.52 -14.87
C ARG A 57 -5.95 6.32 -15.58
N LYS A 58 -6.95 5.72 -14.94
CA LYS A 58 -8.24 5.45 -15.62
C LYS A 58 -9.30 6.50 -15.28
N TYR A 59 -9.32 6.98 -14.04
CA TYR A 59 -10.38 7.84 -13.52
C TYR A 59 -9.96 9.29 -13.35
N ILE A 60 -8.69 9.58 -13.06
CA ILE A 60 -8.22 10.95 -12.75
C ILE A 60 -7.44 11.54 -13.92
N PHE A 61 -6.51 10.78 -14.50
CA PHE A 61 -5.77 11.15 -15.70
C PHE A 61 -6.36 10.38 -16.88
N LYS A 62 -7.42 10.90 -17.53
CA LYS A 62 -7.91 10.35 -18.82
C LYS A 62 -6.86 10.56 -19.93
N LYS A 63 -5.71 9.93 -19.83
CA LYS A 63 -4.63 9.94 -20.82
C LYS A 63 -4.16 8.53 -21.11
#